data_AF-A0A7C4VHX1-F1
#
_entry.id   AF-A0A7C4VHX1-F1
#
_cell.length_a   1.000
_cell.length_b   1.000
_cell.length_c   1.000
_cell.angle_alpha   90.00
_cell.angle_beta   90.00
_cell.angle_gamma   90.00
#
_symmetry.space_group_name_H-M   'P 1'
#
loop_
_entity.id
_entity.type
_entity.pdbx_description
1 polymer ?
#
loop_
_entity_poly.entity_id
_entity_poly.type
_entity_poly.pdbx_seq_one_letter_code
_entity_poly.pdbx_strand_id
1 'polypeptide(L)'
;GGSLLYIPEWQLPGYGDYIYALSGNQAHPDGIPDNRFYRYIISTNTWERLADLPFGVGYYVGSRLAYADGNIYAWQGTPSTWTGGGDELAKRYLAEVHDIATTNVTPLKTVVGQGYTMNINVTVVNQGDFTETFNVTIYANETTIEKREITLESTASTTLTFTWNTSGFAKGNYTLWAYAEQVQGETETSDNTFIDGWVYVGLVGDVNADGYVGIDDIFTIASHFGAEQGTPQYDPNLDINNDGYIGVDDIFTAAQHFGQEDP
;
A
#
# COMPACT_ATOMS: atom_id res chain seq x y z
N GLY A 1 -21.05 -35.76 1.40
CA GLY A 1 -21.39 -34.50 2.09
C GLY A 1 -20.33 -33.47 1.75
N GLY A 2 -20.70 -32.21 1.53
CA GLY A 2 -19.72 -31.13 1.32
C GLY A 2 -19.06 -30.69 2.62
N SER A 3 -18.04 -29.84 2.52
CA SER A 3 -17.33 -29.28 3.68
C SER A 3 -17.04 -27.81 3.44
N LEU A 4 -17.10 -27.01 4.49
CA LEU A 4 -16.59 -25.63 4.51
C LEU A 4 -15.45 -25.52 5.52
N LEU A 5 -14.49 -24.66 5.24
CA LEU A 5 -13.39 -24.31 6.14
C LEU A 5 -13.14 -22.81 6.03
N TYR A 6 -13.27 -22.12 7.16
CA TYR A 6 -12.83 -20.75 7.32
C TYR A 6 -11.55 -20.75 8.16
N ILE A 7 -10.54 -20.01 7.71
CA ILE A 7 -9.29 -19.81 8.45
C ILE A 7 -9.27 -18.34 8.85
N PRO A 8 -9.35 -18.02 10.16
CA PRO A 8 -9.43 -16.64 10.58
C PRO A 8 -8.09 -15.90 10.40
N GLU A 9 -8.16 -14.59 10.21
CA GLU A 9 -7.03 -13.69 9.99
C GLU A 9 -5.90 -13.85 11.04
N TRP A 10 -6.25 -14.06 12.31
CA TRP A 10 -5.25 -14.23 13.38
C TRP A 10 -4.55 -15.61 13.35
N GLN A 11 -5.08 -16.58 12.61
CA GLN A 11 -4.49 -17.92 12.45
C GLN A 11 -3.69 -18.06 11.15
N LEU A 12 -4.10 -17.34 10.09
CA LEU A 12 -3.36 -17.18 8.85
C LEU A 12 -3.70 -15.80 8.27
N PRO A 13 -2.82 -14.79 8.46
CA PRO A 13 -3.01 -13.44 7.91
C PRO A 13 -3.20 -13.47 6.39
N GLY A 14 -3.86 -12.46 5.81
CA GLY A 14 -4.12 -12.39 4.36
C GLY A 14 -5.17 -13.39 3.84
N TYR A 15 -5.61 -14.33 4.66
CA TYR A 15 -6.55 -15.39 4.27
C TYR A 15 -7.94 -15.29 4.94
N GLY A 16 -8.16 -14.31 5.81
CA GLY A 16 -9.42 -14.09 6.52
C GLY A 16 -10.60 -13.64 5.65
N ASP A 17 -10.38 -13.36 4.36
CA ASP A 17 -11.45 -13.07 3.38
C ASP A 17 -11.97 -14.32 2.66
N TYR A 18 -11.40 -15.50 2.92
CA TYR A 18 -11.72 -16.71 2.16
C TYR A 18 -12.45 -17.79 2.98
N ILE A 19 -13.47 -18.39 2.37
CA ILE A 19 -14.07 -19.66 2.83
C ILE A 19 -13.78 -20.74 1.80
N TYR A 20 -13.10 -21.80 2.21
CA TYR A 20 -12.79 -22.94 1.36
C TYR A 20 -13.93 -23.95 1.37
N ALA A 21 -14.28 -24.48 0.20
CA ALA A 21 -15.44 -25.35 0.05
C ALA A 21 -15.15 -26.57 -0.83
N LEU A 22 -15.55 -27.74 -0.33
CA LEU A 22 -15.77 -28.93 -1.13
C LEU A 22 -17.24 -28.98 -1.52
N SER A 23 -17.52 -29.12 -2.80
CA SER A 23 -18.87 -29.36 -3.28
C SER A 23 -19.38 -30.72 -2.80
N GLY A 24 -20.69 -30.82 -2.58
CA GLY A 24 -21.31 -32.11 -2.26
C GLY A 24 -21.34 -33.03 -3.49
N ASN A 25 -21.20 -34.34 -3.25
CA ASN A 25 -21.17 -35.43 -4.23
C ASN A 25 -22.46 -35.57 -5.12
N GLN A 26 -23.39 -34.62 -5.13
CA GLN A 26 -24.60 -34.68 -5.99
C GLN A 26 -25.06 -33.31 -6.50
N ALA A 27 -24.12 -32.42 -6.86
CA ALA A 27 -24.48 -31.27 -7.68
C ALA A 27 -24.62 -31.67 -9.17
N HIS A 28 -25.70 -32.42 -9.51
CA HIS A 28 -26.39 -32.49 -10.83
C HIS A 28 -25.58 -32.88 -12.11
N PRO A 29 -26.08 -33.67 -13.09
CA PRO A 29 -26.88 -34.91 -13.08
C PRO A 29 -26.04 -36.19 -13.33
N ASP A 30 -24.70 -36.11 -13.36
CA ASP A 30 -23.85 -37.12 -14.02
C ASP A 30 -23.38 -38.28 -13.11
N GLY A 31 -23.70 -38.27 -11.81
CA GLY A 31 -23.39 -39.40 -10.91
C GLY A 31 -21.90 -39.67 -10.69
N ILE A 32 -21.01 -38.74 -11.05
CA ILE A 32 -19.57 -38.81 -10.82
C ILE A 32 -19.27 -38.18 -9.45
N PRO A 33 -18.42 -38.80 -8.60
CA PRO A 33 -18.00 -38.17 -7.36
C PRO A 33 -17.22 -36.90 -7.68
N ASP A 34 -17.85 -35.78 -7.34
CA ASP A 34 -17.32 -34.45 -7.55
C ASP A 34 -15.97 -34.29 -6.86
N ASN A 35 -14.92 -33.86 -7.56
CA ASN A 35 -13.60 -33.60 -6.99
C ASN A 35 -13.28 -32.10 -6.94
N ARG A 36 -14.26 -31.23 -7.22
CA ARG A 36 -14.04 -29.79 -7.33
C ARG A 36 -13.79 -29.16 -5.96
N PHE A 37 -12.82 -28.26 -5.93
CA PHE A 37 -12.47 -27.46 -4.77
C PHE A 37 -12.62 -25.98 -5.09
N TYR A 38 -13.18 -25.21 -4.17
CA TYR A 38 -13.48 -23.80 -4.37
C TYR A 38 -13.00 -22.96 -3.19
N ARG A 39 -12.77 -21.67 -3.44
CA ARG A 39 -12.81 -20.63 -2.41
C ARG A 39 -13.91 -19.62 -2.71
N TYR A 40 -14.60 -19.19 -1.67
CA TYR A 40 -15.51 -18.06 -1.69
C TYR A 40 -14.78 -16.85 -1.12
N ILE A 41 -14.91 -15.71 -1.78
CA ILE A 41 -14.31 -14.43 -1.39
C ILE A 41 -15.40 -13.59 -0.72
N ILE A 42 -15.28 -13.34 0.58
CA ILE A 42 -16.33 -12.74 1.40
C ILE A 42 -16.57 -11.29 0.98
N SER A 43 -15.51 -10.50 0.85
CA SER A 43 -15.56 -9.07 0.52
C SER A 43 -16.28 -8.77 -0.80
N THR A 44 -16.14 -9.66 -1.78
CA THR A 44 -16.70 -9.47 -3.13
C THR A 44 -17.94 -10.32 -3.41
N ASN A 45 -18.28 -11.26 -2.51
CA ASN A 45 -19.36 -12.22 -2.72
C ASN A 45 -19.22 -13.01 -4.04
N THR A 46 -18.01 -13.50 -4.30
CA THR A 46 -17.69 -14.27 -5.51
C THR A 46 -17.09 -15.64 -5.19
N TRP A 47 -17.17 -16.56 -6.15
CA TRP A 47 -16.59 -17.90 -6.05
C TRP A 47 -15.48 -18.09 -7.07
N GLU A 48 -14.38 -18.69 -6.65
CA GLU A 48 -13.27 -19.09 -7.50
C GLU A 48 -13.08 -20.60 -7.42
N ARG A 49 -12.88 -21.23 -8.59
CA ARG A 49 -12.55 -22.65 -8.67
C ARG A 49 -11.04 -22.85 -8.53
N LEU A 50 -10.66 -23.67 -7.56
CA LEU A 50 -9.27 -24.06 -7.31
C LEU A 50 -8.94 -25.37 -8.04
N ALA A 51 -7.68 -25.81 -7.94
CA ALA A 51 -7.26 -27.10 -8.46
C ALA A 51 -8.09 -28.23 -7.81
N ASP A 52 -8.58 -29.15 -8.64
CA ASP A 52 -9.41 -30.27 -8.19
C ASP A 52 -8.63 -31.21 -7.25
N LEU A 53 -9.36 -31.90 -6.39
CA LEU A 53 -8.80 -32.97 -5.57
C LEU A 53 -8.34 -34.14 -6.44
N PRO A 54 -7.29 -34.86 -6.01
CA PRO A 54 -6.80 -36.06 -6.71
C PRO A 54 -7.79 -37.23 -6.62
N PHE A 55 -8.85 -37.09 -5.82
CA PHE A 55 -9.93 -38.06 -5.62
C PHE A 55 -11.29 -37.39 -5.59
N GLY A 56 -12.34 -38.16 -5.85
CA GLY A 56 -13.72 -37.69 -5.70
C GLY A 56 -14.14 -37.56 -4.23
N VAL A 57 -14.93 -36.54 -3.92
CA VAL A 57 -15.53 -36.28 -2.60
C VAL A 57 -16.40 -37.46 -2.18
N GLY A 58 -16.23 -37.88 -0.93
CA GLY A 58 -16.76 -39.13 -0.43
C GLY A 58 -18.28 -39.20 -0.32
N TYR A 59 -18.79 -40.40 -0.60
CA TYR A 59 -20.22 -40.74 -0.62
C TYR A 59 -20.74 -41.03 0.80
N TYR A 60 -21.94 -40.57 1.15
CA TYR A 60 -22.65 -40.83 2.43
C TYR A 60 -21.99 -40.47 3.78
N VAL A 61 -20.66 -40.51 3.94
CA VAL A 61 -19.96 -40.27 5.22
C VAL A 61 -19.27 -38.91 5.31
N GLY A 62 -19.33 -38.12 4.24
CA GLY A 62 -18.91 -36.71 4.24
C GLY A 62 -17.40 -36.53 4.14
N SER A 63 -16.97 -35.64 3.23
CA SER A 63 -15.60 -35.16 3.24
C SER A 63 -15.45 -34.06 4.28
N ARG A 64 -14.24 -33.90 4.82
CA ARG A 64 -13.92 -32.87 5.81
C ARG A 64 -12.67 -32.12 5.39
N LEU A 65 -12.75 -30.81 5.48
CA LEU A 65 -11.60 -29.92 5.39
C LEU A 65 -11.08 -29.63 6.81
N ALA A 66 -9.76 -29.51 6.94
CA ALA A 66 -9.09 -29.04 8.14
C ALA A 66 -7.92 -28.16 7.75
N TYR A 67 -7.50 -27.27 8.63
CA TYR A 67 -6.30 -26.47 8.46
C TYR A 67 -5.27 -26.84 9.52
N ALA A 68 -4.02 -27.04 9.11
CA ALA A 68 -2.88 -27.15 10.00
C ALA A 68 -1.59 -26.81 9.24
N ASP A 69 -0.65 -26.13 9.89
CA ASP A 69 0.73 -25.96 9.38
C ASP A 69 0.79 -25.40 7.95
N GLY A 70 0.05 -24.30 7.66
CA GLY A 70 -0.01 -23.69 6.32
C GLY A 70 -0.75 -24.51 5.26
N ASN A 71 -1.35 -25.63 5.63
CA ASN A 71 -1.99 -26.55 4.69
C ASN A 71 -3.48 -26.73 4.99
N ILE A 72 -4.28 -26.73 3.92
CA ILE A 72 -5.63 -27.30 3.95
C ILE A 72 -5.52 -28.79 3.68
N TYR A 73 -6.02 -29.58 4.61
CA TYR A 73 -6.18 -31.02 4.48
C TYR A 73 -7.60 -31.36 4.08
N ALA A 74 -7.76 -32.21 3.07
CA ALA A 74 -9.03 -32.77 2.66
C ALA A 74 -9.02 -34.28 2.89
N TRP A 75 -9.96 -34.77 3.69
CA TRP A 75 -10.16 -36.20 3.91
C TRP A 75 -11.34 -36.69 3.06
N GLN A 76 -11.12 -37.75 2.28
CA GLN A 76 -12.09 -38.26 1.33
C GLN A 76 -13.39 -38.72 2.02
N GLY A 77 -13.29 -39.68 2.96
CA GLY A 77 -14.40 -40.17 3.78
C GLY A 77 -15.47 -40.94 3.00
N THR A 78 -15.30 -42.26 2.81
CA THR A 78 -16.26 -43.15 2.13
C THR A 78 -16.66 -44.35 3.02
N PRO A 79 -17.84 -44.97 2.80
CA PRO A 79 -18.25 -46.14 3.58
C PRO A 79 -17.39 -47.35 3.17
N SER A 80 -17.19 -48.28 4.11
CA SER A 80 -16.39 -49.50 3.90
C SER A 80 -16.88 -50.41 2.77
N THR A 81 -18.09 -50.18 2.26
CA THR A 81 -18.70 -50.88 1.13
C THR A 81 -18.29 -50.32 -0.24
N TRP A 82 -17.57 -49.20 -0.30
CA TRP A 82 -17.13 -48.60 -1.56
C TRP A 82 -15.77 -49.16 -1.98
N THR A 83 -15.74 -49.78 -3.15
CA THR A 83 -14.57 -50.51 -3.68
C THR A 83 -13.39 -49.63 -4.12
N GLY A 84 -13.55 -48.31 -4.11
CA GLY A 84 -12.52 -47.35 -4.57
C GLY A 84 -11.66 -46.73 -3.49
N GLY A 85 -11.72 -47.18 -2.23
CA GLY A 85 -10.97 -46.59 -1.10
C GLY A 85 -11.71 -45.43 -0.41
N GLY A 86 -11.26 -45.02 0.77
CA GLY A 86 -12.01 -44.05 1.59
C GLY A 86 -11.21 -43.27 2.62
N ASP A 87 -9.92 -43.56 2.64
CA ASP A 87 -8.94 -43.16 3.62
C ASP A 87 -7.83 -42.29 3.00
N GLU A 88 -8.09 -41.76 1.80
CA GLU A 88 -7.17 -40.83 1.14
C GLU A 88 -7.23 -39.45 1.81
N LEU A 89 -6.05 -38.87 1.96
CA LEU A 89 -5.83 -37.53 2.48
C LEU A 89 -5.09 -36.71 1.42
N ALA A 90 -5.71 -35.64 0.96
CA ALA A 90 -5.07 -34.63 0.13
C ALA A 90 -4.65 -33.45 1.00
N LYS A 91 -3.57 -32.77 0.61
CA LYS A 91 -3.17 -31.49 1.20
C LYS A 91 -2.95 -30.46 0.11
N ARG A 92 -3.33 -29.22 0.39
CA ARG A 92 -3.01 -28.04 -0.41
C ARG A 92 -2.27 -27.05 0.46
N TYR A 93 -1.09 -26.66 0.02
CA TYR A 93 -0.34 -25.56 0.63
C TYR A 93 -1.04 -24.23 0.30
N LEU A 94 -1.34 -23.44 1.31
CA LEU A 94 -1.68 -22.04 1.15
C LEU A 94 -0.36 -21.29 1.15
N ALA A 95 0.01 -20.71 0.01
CA ALA A 95 1.30 -20.04 -0.11
C ALA A 95 1.30 -18.81 0.79
N GLU A 96 2.22 -18.74 1.74
CA GLU A 96 2.52 -17.50 2.43
C GLU A 96 2.98 -16.48 1.36
N VAL A 97 2.42 -15.28 1.41
CA VAL A 97 2.57 -14.26 0.37
C VAL A 97 3.52 -13.17 0.87
N HIS A 98 4.45 -12.76 0.01
CA HIS A 98 5.20 -11.52 0.17
C HIS A 98 4.48 -10.44 -0.63
N ASP A 99 4.18 -9.30 -0.01
CA ASP A 99 3.42 -8.21 -0.62
C ASP A 99 3.68 -6.90 0.15
N ILE A 100 4.36 -5.96 -0.49
CA ILE A 100 4.64 -4.62 0.03
C ILE A 100 4.08 -3.57 -0.93
N ALA A 101 3.30 -2.64 -0.40
CA ALA A 101 2.66 -1.62 -1.22
C ALA A 101 2.99 -0.22 -0.73
N THR A 102 3.06 0.72 -1.68
CA THR A 102 3.02 2.15 -1.40
C THR A 102 1.59 2.62 -1.61
N THR A 103 0.93 3.05 -0.54
CA THR A 103 -0.50 3.41 -0.59
C THR A 103 -0.74 4.91 -0.73
N ASN A 104 0.26 5.73 -0.38
CA ASN A 104 0.12 7.18 -0.47
C ASN A 104 1.47 7.89 -0.55
N VAL A 105 1.50 9.00 -1.28
CA VAL A 105 2.58 10.00 -1.26
C VAL A 105 1.89 11.36 -1.11
N THR A 106 2.30 12.14 -0.11
CA THR A 106 1.67 13.41 0.21
C THR A 106 2.73 14.47 0.49
N PRO A 107 2.96 15.42 -0.43
CA PRO A 107 3.79 16.58 -0.14
C PRO A 107 3.12 17.43 0.94
N LEU A 108 3.91 17.97 1.87
CA LEU A 108 3.35 18.87 2.88
C LEU A 108 3.11 20.28 2.35
N LYS A 109 3.73 20.67 1.24
CA LYS A 109 3.52 21.94 0.53
C LYS A 109 3.55 21.73 -0.98
N THR A 110 2.86 22.56 -1.74
CA THR A 110 2.76 22.46 -3.21
C THR A 110 3.70 23.40 -3.94
N VAL A 111 4.26 24.39 -3.23
CA VAL A 111 5.23 25.36 -3.75
C VAL A 111 6.44 25.38 -2.82
N VAL A 112 7.65 25.36 -3.40
CA VAL A 112 8.91 25.45 -2.67
C VAL A 112 9.91 26.30 -3.43
N GLY A 113 10.58 27.23 -2.74
CA GLY A 113 11.65 28.03 -3.34
C GLY A 113 12.87 27.18 -3.64
N GLN A 114 13.48 27.35 -4.82
CA GLN A 114 14.73 26.67 -5.16
C GLN A 114 15.81 26.91 -4.09
N GLY A 115 16.44 25.84 -3.59
CA GLY A 115 17.43 25.92 -2.51
C GLY A 115 16.88 25.67 -1.11
N TYR A 116 15.55 25.61 -0.96
CA TYR A 116 14.88 25.32 0.30
C TYR A 116 14.48 23.86 0.41
N THR A 117 14.06 23.47 1.61
CA THR A 117 13.60 22.13 1.92
C THR A 117 12.09 22.08 2.10
N MET A 118 11.54 20.91 1.83
CA MET A 118 10.17 20.57 2.20
C MET A 118 10.07 19.12 2.63
N ASN A 119 9.01 18.79 3.35
CA ASN A 119 8.75 17.43 3.78
C ASN A 119 7.70 16.75 2.89
N ILE A 120 7.88 15.45 2.69
CA ILE A 120 6.97 14.57 1.94
C ILE A 120 6.67 13.36 2.82
N ASN A 121 5.40 13.06 3.03
CA ASN A 121 4.97 11.86 3.73
C ASN A 121 4.69 10.74 2.73
N VAL A 122 5.22 9.55 2.99
CA VAL A 122 4.98 8.35 2.18
C VAL A 122 4.42 7.27 3.10
N THR A 123 3.26 6.73 2.76
CA THR A 123 2.65 5.63 3.49
C THR A 123 2.89 4.33 2.75
N VAL A 124 3.48 3.37 3.45
CA VAL A 124 3.74 2.01 2.96
C VAL A 124 3.08 1.00 3.88
N VAL A 125 2.75 -0.16 3.33
CA VAL A 125 2.11 -1.26 4.04
C VAL A 125 2.73 -2.56 3.60
N ASN A 126 2.91 -3.48 4.54
CA ASN A 126 3.19 -4.88 4.26
C ASN A 126 1.86 -5.63 4.30
N GLN A 127 1.33 -6.04 3.15
CA GLN A 127 0.10 -6.82 3.05
C GLN A 127 0.37 -8.34 3.10
N GLY A 128 1.65 -8.73 3.11
CA GLY A 128 2.09 -10.12 3.15
C GLY A 128 2.14 -10.73 4.55
N ASP A 129 2.54 -12.01 4.58
CA ASP A 129 2.54 -12.89 5.75
C ASP A 129 3.85 -12.85 6.55
N PHE A 130 4.89 -12.26 5.97
CA PHE A 130 6.22 -12.22 6.57
C PHE A 130 6.57 -10.83 7.05
N THR A 131 7.43 -10.74 8.07
CA THR A 131 8.11 -9.49 8.39
C THR A 131 9.12 -9.19 7.29
N GLU A 132 8.96 -8.05 6.63
CA GLU A 132 9.75 -7.66 5.46
C GLU A 132 10.66 -6.49 5.76
N THR A 133 11.89 -6.56 5.23
CA THR A 133 12.84 -5.44 5.24
C THR A 133 13.11 -5.02 3.80
N PHE A 134 12.81 -3.75 3.49
CA PHE A 134 12.87 -3.23 2.13
C PHE A 134 13.20 -1.74 2.11
N ASN A 135 13.63 -1.25 0.95
CA ASN A 135 13.89 0.17 0.74
C ASN A 135 12.66 0.88 0.21
N VAL A 136 12.34 2.03 0.80
CA VAL A 136 11.40 2.99 0.23
C VAL A 136 12.20 4.14 -0.38
N THR A 137 11.96 4.43 -1.65
CA THR A 137 12.63 5.52 -2.37
C THR A 137 11.60 6.53 -2.85
N ILE A 138 11.82 7.80 -2.54
CA ILE A 138 11.01 8.93 -3.03
C ILE A 138 11.73 9.62 -4.19
N TYR A 139 10.97 10.01 -5.21
CA TYR A 139 11.47 10.60 -6.44
C TYR A 139 10.73 11.90 -6.76
N ALA A 140 11.46 12.82 -7.40
CA ALA A 140 10.91 13.96 -8.13
C ALA A 140 11.24 13.77 -9.62
N ASN A 141 10.21 13.53 -10.44
CA ASN A 141 10.37 13.03 -11.81
C ASN A 141 11.28 11.78 -11.81
N GLU A 142 12.42 11.81 -12.50
CA GLU A 142 13.35 10.66 -12.54
C GLU A 142 14.46 10.74 -11.47
N THR A 143 14.52 11.82 -10.70
CA THR A 143 15.61 12.07 -9.74
C THR A 143 15.25 11.54 -8.35
N THR A 144 16.10 10.68 -7.78
CA THR A 144 15.95 10.24 -6.39
C THR A 144 16.13 11.41 -5.42
N ILE A 145 15.17 11.59 -4.52
CA ILE A 145 15.27 12.53 -3.41
C ILE A 145 16.00 11.87 -2.24
N GLU A 146 15.48 10.74 -1.76
CA GLU A 146 16.04 10.00 -0.63
C GLU A 146 15.59 8.54 -0.72
N LYS A 147 16.42 7.64 -0.19
CA LYS A 147 16.12 6.21 -0.01
C LYS A 147 16.26 5.89 1.48
N ARG A 148 15.31 5.13 2.03
CA ARG A 148 15.31 4.70 3.42
C ARG A 148 14.92 3.23 3.53
N GLU A 149 15.75 2.45 4.22
CA GLU A 149 15.44 1.06 4.57
C GLU A 149 14.52 1.05 5.79
N ILE A 150 13.49 0.20 5.74
CA ILE A 150 12.57 -0.03 6.86
C ILE A 150 12.29 -1.52 7.01
N THR A 151 11.80 -1.91 8.19
CA THR A 151 11.25 -3.23 8.45
C THR A 151 9.80 -3.09 8.90
N LEU A 152 8.89 -3.84 8.30
CA LEU A 152 7.48 -3.90 8.67
C LEU A 152 7.08 -5.33 8.98
N GLU A 153 6.45 -5.52 10.13
CA GLU A 153 5.75 -6.77 10.45
C GLU A 153 4.62 -7.03 9.45
N SER A 154 4.22 -8.30 9.32
CA SER A 154 3.06 -8.68 8.50
C SER A 154 1.82 -7.85 8.85
N THR A 155 1.07 -7.42 7.83
CA THR A 155 -0.12 -6.55 7.90
C THR A 155 0.09 -5.15 8.47
N ALA A 156 1.34 -4.77 8.84
CA ALA A 156 1.62 -3.47 9.41
C ALA A 156 1.76 -2.38 8.34
N SER A 157 1.40 -1.15 8.71
CA SER A 157 1.61 0.05 7.90
C SER A 157 2.36 1.11 8.69
N THR A 158 3.15 1.93 7.99
CA THR A 158 3.83 3.09 8.55
C THR A 158 3.83 4.25 7.56
N THR A 159 3.95 5.47 8.10
CA THR A 159 4.16 6.68 7.32
C THR A 159 5.57 7.21 7.60
N LEU A 160 6.36 7.34 6.54
CA LEU A 160 7.71 7.90 6.57
C LEU A 160 7.67 9.36 6.13
N THR A 161 8.38 10.22 6.86
CA THR A 161 8.64 11.60 6.42
C THR A 161 10.03 11.69 5.80
N PHE A 162 10.09 12.15 4.56
CA PHE A 162 11.31 12.44 3.81
C PHE A 162 11.50 13.95 3.67
N THR A 163 12.74 14.42 3.62
CA THR A 163 13.05 15.84 3.42
C THR A 163 13.68 16.05 2.06
N TRP A 164 12.98 16.77 1.18
CA TRP A 164 13.47 17.12 -0.14
C TRP A 164 14.21 18.44 -0.12
N ASN A 165 15.53 18.41 -0.43
CA ASN A 165 16.34 19.61 -0.67
C ASN A 165 16.37 19.95 -2.16
N THR A 166 15.90 21.15 -2.50
CA THR A 166 15.73 21.59 -3.90
C THR A 166 16.95 22.33 -4.49
N SER A 167 18.08 22.43 -3.78
CA SER A 167 19.27 23.19 -4.22
C SER A 167 19.86 22.74 -5.57
N GLY A 168 19.62 21.50 -5.98
CA GLY A 168 20.08 20.95 -7.26
C GLY A 168 19.00 20.83 -8.34
N PHE A 169 17.78 21.27 -8.05
CA PHE A 169 16.62 21.11 -8.93
C PHE A 169 16.37 22.43 -9.66
N ALA A 170 16.22 22.39 -10.99
CA ALA A 170 15.80 23.57 -11.76
C ALA A 170 14.36 23.97 -11.37
N LYS A 171 13.98 25.21 -11.63
CA LYS A 171 12.58 25.62 -11.43
C LYS A 171 11.64 24.89 -12.39
N GLY A 172 10.41 24.65 -11.95
CA GLY A 172 9.37 23.94 -12.71
C GLY A 172 8.58 22.95 -11.87
N ASN A 173 7.67 22.23 -12.53
CA ASN A 173 6.82 21.22 -11.91
C ASN A 173 7.53 19.87 -11.83
N TYR A 174 7.49 19.24 -10.67
CA TYR A 174 8.02 17.91 -10.42
C TYR A 174 6.93 16.99 -9.92
N THR A 175 6.66 15.92 -10.66
CA THR A 175 5.78 14.85 -10.22
C THR A 175 6.47 14.05 -9.12
N LEU A 176 5.82 13.94 -7.96
CA LEU A 176 6.32 13.14 -6.85
C LEU A 176 5.76 11.73 -6.92
N TRP A 177 6.62 10.76 -6.68
CA TRP A 177 6.21 9.36 -6.58
C TRP A 177 7.19 8.59 -5.71
N ALA A 178 6.71 7.52 -5.09
CA ALA A 178 7.53 6.66 -4.27
C ALA A 178 7.43 5.21 -4.72
N TYR A 179 8.48 4.46 -4.43
CA TYR A 179 8.59 3.04 -4.75
C TYR A 179 9.12 2.28 -3.53
N ALA A 180 8.37 1.26 -3.12
CA ALA A 180 8.81 0.24 -2.17
C ALA A 180 9.49 -0.89 -2.96
N GLU A 181 10.78 -1.09 -2.73
CA GLU A 181 11.60 -2.04 -3.49
C GLU A 181 11.11 -3.47 -3.27
N GLN A 182 10.71 -4.13 -4.36
CA GLN A 182 10.18 -5.50 -4.36
C GLN A 182 11.03 -6.45 -3.50
N VAL A 183 10.36 -7.22 -2.63
CA VAL A 183 11.01 -8.26 -1.82
C VAL A 183 11.05 -9.60 -2.54
N GLN A 184 11.98 -10.47 -2.14
CA GLN A 184 12.15 -11.77 -2.80
C GLN A 184 10.89 -12.63 -2.61
N GLY A 185 10.28 -13.05 -3.72
CA GLY A 185 9.09 -13.92 -3.70
C GLY A 185 7.77 -13.17 -3.80
N GLU A 186 7.80 -11.84 -3.77
CA GLU A 186 6.64 -11.00 -4.08
C GLU A 186 6.27 -11.11 -5.56
N THR A 187 4.96 -11.25 -5.82
CA THR A 187 4.43 -11.50 -7.17
C THR A 187 3.44 -10.43 -7.63
N GLU A 188 2.73 -9.80 -6.70
CA GLU A 188 1.98 -8.57 -6.96
C GLU A 188 2.96 -7.42 -6.73
N THR A 189 3.33 -6.70 -7.79
CA THR A 189 4.32 -5.61 -7.71
C THR A 189 3.79 -4.29 -8.25
N SER A 190 2.52 -4.27 -8.66
CA SER A 190 1.93 -3.12 -9.33
C SER A 190 1.59 -1.99 -8.37
N ASP A 191 1.40 -2.30 -7.08
CA ASP A 191 1.10 -1.36 -6.00
C ASP A 191 2.32 -0.98 -5.15
N ASN A 192 3.50 -1.51 -5.46
CA ASN A 192 4.76 -1.06 -4.89
C ASN A 192 5.09 0.39 -5.26
N THR A 193 4.50 0.91 -6.35
CA THR A 193 4.68 2.27 -6.84
C THR A 193 3.41 3.09 -6.66
N PHE A 194 3.56 4.28 -6.06
CA PHE A 194 2.50 5.28 -6.00
C PHE A 194 2.96 6.59 -6.61
N ILE A 195 2.20 7.11 -7.58
CA ILE A 195 2.44 8.40 -8.24
C ILE A 195 1.41 9.41 -7.73
N ASP A 196 1.89 10.48 -7.11
CA ASP A 196 1.08 11.61 -6.66
C ASP A 196 1.05 12.72 -7.73
N GLY A 197 0.52 13.89 -7.37
CA GLY A 197 0.58 15.11 -8.16
C GLY A 197 1.99 15.71 -8.29
N TRP A 198 2.00 17.00 -8.64
CA TRP A 198 3.22 17.76 -8.80
C TRP A 198 3.40 18.80 -7.71
N VAL A 199 4.67 19.11 -7.43
CA VAL A 199 5.10 20.26 -6.63
C VAL A 199 5.87 21.22 -7.53
N TYR A 200 5.63 22.51 -7.39
CA TYR A 200 6.37 23.54 -8.12
C TYR A 200 7.59 23.99 -7.33
N VAL A 201 8.76 23.85 -7.96
CA VAL A 201 10.01 24.47 -7.49
C VAL A 201 10.12 25.81 -8.18
N GLY A 202 10.06 26.90 -7.41
CA GLY A 202 9.94 28.26 -7.93
C GLY A 202 11.00 29.24 -7.43
N LEU A 203 10.73 30.53 -7.61
CA LEU A 203 11.49 31.59 -6.95
C LEU A 203 11.35 31.49 -5.43
N VAL A 204 12.43 31.79 -4.72
CA VAL A 204 12.35 31.92 -3.26
C VAL A 204 11.48 33.13 -2.94
N GLY A 205 10.43 32.92 -2.15
CA GLY A 205 9.49 33.98 -1.77
C GLY A 205 8.26 34.14 -2.66
N ASP A 206 8.20 33.48 -3.82
CA ASP A 206 7.00 33.40 -4.66
C ASP A 206 6.12 32.26 -4.14
N VAL A 207 5.22 32.58 -3.20
CA VAL A 207 4.43 31.58 -2.46
C VAL A 207 3.14 31.22 -3.18
N ASN A 208 2.72 32.05 -4.14
CA ASN A 208 1.53 31.82 -4.96
C ASN A 208 1.86 31.21 -6.34
N ALA A 209 3.14 31.07 -6.68
CA ALA A 209 3.66 30.54 -7.93
C ALA A 209 3.20 31.33 -9.18
N ASP A 210 3.08 32.65 -9.06
CA ASP A 210 2.70 33.52 -10.19
C ASP A 210 3.90 33.97 -11.06
N GLY A 211 5.12 33.63 -10.64
CA GLY A 211 6.36 33.94 -11.35
C GLY A 211 7.01 35.27 -10.96
N TYR A 212 6.45 35.99 -9.97
CA TYR A 212 6.98 37.27 -9.51
C TYR A 212 6.93 37.40 -7.99
N VAL A 213 8.08 37.63 -7.35
CA VAL A 213 8.13 37.85 -5.90
C VAL A 213 7.69 39.29 -5.58
N GLY A 214 6.40 39.45 -5.32
CA GLY A 214 5.74 40.74 -5.20
C GLY A 214 5.29 41.11 -3.79
N ILE A 215 4.49 42.18 -3.73
CA ILE A 215 3.87 42.59 -2.46
C ILE A 215 2.76 41.62 -2.05
N ASP A 216 2.14 40.95 -3.01
CA ASP A 216 1.09 39.97 -2.77
C ASP A 216 1.63 38.74 -2.03
N ASP A 217 2.84 38.27 -2.35
CA ASP A 217 3.49 37.18 -1.59
C ASP A 217 3.75 37.58 -0.14
N ILE A 218 4.43 38.71 0.06
CA ILE A 218 4.77 39.22 1.38
C ILE A 218 3.50 39.45 2.21
N PHE A 219 2.47 40.04 1.59
CA PHE A 219 1.19 40.28 2.24
C PHE A 219 0.49 38.95 2.59
N THR A 220 0.53 37.96 1.71
CA THR A 220 -0.07 36.64 1.94
C THR A 220 0.58 35.94 3.13
N ILE A 221 1.91 35.93 3.21
CA ILE A 221 2.65 35.39 4.35
C ILE A 221 2.28 36.17 5.63
N ALA A 222 2.34 37.51 5.57
CA ALA A 222 2.03 38.36 6.72
C ALA A 222 0.58 38.20 7.22
N SER A 223 -0.36 37.86 6.34
CA SER A 223 -1.76 37.62 6.73
C SER A 223 -1.96 36.38 7.59
N HIS A 224 -0.97 35.46 7.60
CA HIS A 224 -0.95 34.25 8.43
C HIS A 224 0.13 34.29 9.52
N PHE A 225 0.71 35.47 9.79
CA PHE A 225 1.77 35.64 10.79
C PHE A 225 1.35 35.11 12.17
N GLY A 226 2.22 34.30 12.78
CA GLY A 226 1.98 33.67 14.07
C GLY A 226 1.28 32.32 14.01
N ALA A 227 0.96 31.80 12.82
CA ALA A 227 0.39 30.48 12.68
C ALA A 227 1.46 29.39 12.88
N GLU A 228 1.14 28.41 13.73
CA GLU A 228 1.97 27.25 14.03
C GLU A 228 1.44 26.00 13.32
N GLN A 229 2.35 25.09 12.96
CA GLN A 229 1.98 23.83 12.32
C GLN A 229 0.91 23.08 13.12
N GLY A 230 -0.16 22.67 12.44
CA GLY A 230 -1.32 22.01 13.04
C GLY A 230 -2.46 22.95 13.46
N THR A 231 -2.25 24.27 13.40
CA THR A 231 -3.35 25.25 13.55
C THR A 231 -4.16 25.39 12.26
N PRO A 232 -5.45 25.73 12.32
CA PRO A 232 -6.27 25.95 11.11
C PRO A 232 -5.80 27.10 10.21
N GLN A 233 -5.00 28.02 10.75
CA GLN A 233 -4.45 29.15 10.02
C GLN A 233 -3.07 28.84 9.39
N TYR A 234 -2.48 27.69 9.66
CA TYR A 234 -1.18 27.36 9.09
C TYR A 234 -1.31 26.85 7.66
N ASP A 235 -0.75 27.60 6.71
CA ASP A 235 -0.57 27.18 5.33
C ASP A 235 0.92 26.84 5.10
N PRO A 236 1.27 25.59 4.82
CA PRO A 236 2.65 25.15 4.66
C PRO A 236 3.37 25.73 3.45
N ASN A 237 2.67 26.33 2.48
CA ASN A 237 3.30 27.08 1.39
C ASN A 237 3.87 28.43 1.87
N LEU A 238 3.37 28.96 3.00
CA LEU A 238 3.79 30.24 3.56
C LEU A 238 4.92 30.12 4.58
N ASP A 239 5.18 28.90 5.07
CA ASP A 239 6.36 28.54 5.86
C ASP A 239 7.50 28.18 4.89
N ILE A 240 8.25 29.21 4.49
CA ILE A 240 9.29 29.13 3.46
C ILE A 240 10.48 28.35 4.00
N ASN A 241 10.88 28.61 5.24
CA ASN A 241 12.06 27.98 5.84
C ASN A 241 11.77 26.56 6.40
N ASN A 242 10.50 26.14 6.42
CA ASN A 242 10.01 24.85 6.86
C ASN A 242 10.32 24.56 8.35
N ASP A 243 10.22 25.59 9.20
CA ASP A 243 10.47 25.49 10.65
C ASP A 243 9.21 25.20 11.49
N GLY A 244 8.04 25.15 10.85
CA GLY A 244 6.76 24.88 11.47
C GLY A 244 6.04 26.13 12.00
N TYR A 245 6.52 27.34 11.71
CA TYR A 245 5.96 28.59 12.19
C TYR A 245 6.01 29.70 11.12
N ILE A 246 4.86 30.25 10.74
CA ILE A 246 4.79 31.37 9.78
C ILE A 246 5.16 32.66 10.51
N GLY A 247 6.41 33.10 10.33
CA GLY A 247 7.03 34.11 11.15
C GLY A 247 7.71 35.25 10.40
N VAL A 248 8.56 35.96 11.14
CA VAL A 248 9.34 37.07 10.58
C VAL A 248 10.39 36.58 9.59
N ASP A 249 10.89 35.36 9.78
CA ASP A 249 11.92 34.78 8.92
C ASP A 249 11.36 34.44 7.53
N ASP A 250 10.10 34.01 7.42
CA ASP A 250 9.44 33.79 6.12
C ASP A 250 9.19 35.12 5.39
N ILE A 251 8.63 36.10 6.10
CA ILE A 251 8.40 37.45 5.55
C ILE A 251 9.72 38.06 5.08
N PHE A 252 10.76 37.97 5.91
CA PHE A 252 12.08 38.51 5.59
C PHE A 252 12.69 37.78 4.39
N THR A 253 12.55 36.45 4.31
CA THR A 253 13.00 35.66 3.17
C THR A 253 12.31 36.12 1.89
N ALA A 254 10.99 36.25 1.86
CA ALA A 254 10.29 36.77 0.68
C ALA A 254 10.72 38.21 0.33
N ALA A 255 10.87 39.07 1.34
CA ALA A 255 11.32 40.45 1.14
C ALA A 255 12.74 40.58 0.58
N GLN A 256 13.66 39.65 0.90
CA GLN A 256 15.00 39.62 0.32
C GLN A 256 14.98 39.33 -1.18
N HIS A 257 13.94 38.67 -1.67
CA HIS A 257 13.76 38.30 -3.06
C HIS A 257 12.78 39.22 -3.81
N PHE A 258 12.28 40.27 -3.17
CA PHE A 258 11.29 41.17 -3.74
C PHE A 258 11.73 41.76 -5.09
N GLY A 259 10.81 41.73 -6.05
CA GLY A 259 11.02 42.22 -7.41
C GLY A 259 11.75 41.24 -8.34
N GLN A 260 12.05 40.02 -7.90
CA GLN A 260 12.53 38.96 -8.78
C GLN A 260 11.39 38.44 -9.65
N GLU A 261 11.69 38.13 -10.90
CA GLU A 261 10.77 37.57 -11.90
C GLU A 261 11.43 36.36 -12.55
N ASP A 262 10.67 35.29 -12.80
CA ASP A 262 11.20 34.08 -13.41
C ASP A 262 11.33 34.32 -14.94
N PRO A 263 12.53 34.09 -15.53
CA PRO A 263 12.78 34.43 -16.94
C PRO A 263 12.05 33.56 -17.97
#